data_AF-A0A1H5AZ74-F1
#
_entry.id   AF-A0A1H5AZ74-F1
#
_cell.length_a   1.000
_cell.length_b   1.000
_cell.length_c   1.000
_cell.angle_alpha   90.00
_cell.angle_beta   90.00
_cell.angle_gamma   90.00
#
_symmetry.space_group_name_H-M   'P 1'
#
loop_
_entity.id
_entity.type
_entity.pdbx_description
1 polymer ?
#
loop_
_entity_poly.entity_id
_entity_poly.type
_entity_poly.pdbx_seq_one_letter_code
_entity_poly.pdbx_strand_id
1 'polypeptide(L)'
;MLDTNTYISAAISPSGTCAQLVELARQGRVRLVVSPHLLDELETRLAREKFRRWLTLDDVRDFVDALTLLADMVDDRPENETPHVCTDPDDNFLVALFQDAQAAILVSGDKAVLAIEYPGLDVRKPAEALAALTFTHEWGEGYLEGSEERSFAQIEDEGNRGIFAAYSSFVTVLEQPNAHELLPYVVVPETLKAFRRDLAWLRENVLNRGITTRPDYASPDIAHLKLPPDPGVNLRATDEIRLPDDTIYATMQRCPDLDDLPGAEMGQWRVFGIGAPVPPQKIRPRPRRNTR
;
A
#
# COMPACT_ATOMS: atom_id res chain seq x y z
N MET A 1 -4.33 -13.79 3.06
CA MET A 1 -3.57 -15.05 3.26
C MET A 1 -3.45 -15.31 4.76
N LEU A 2 -3.65 -16.55 5.20
CA LEU A 2 -3.42 -16.96 6.60
C LEU A 2 -2.24 -17.92 6.63
N ASP A 3 -1.38 -17.87 7.65
CA ASP A 3 -0.34 -18.88 7.84
C ASP A 3 -0.90 -20.21 8.38
N THR A 4 -0.05 -21.25 8.38
CA THR A 4 -0.41 -22.59 8.83
C THR A 4 -0.91 -22.60 10.27
N ASN A 5 -0.27 -21.83 11.17
CA ASN A 5 -0.67 -21.75 12.57
C ASN A 5 -2.03 -21.07 12.78
N THR A 6 -2.38 -20.11 11.93
CA THR A 6 -3.68 -19.42 11.92
C THR A 6 -4.77 -20.36 11.45
N TYR A 7 -4.54 -21.17 10.42
CA TYR A 7 -5.47 -22.23 10.02
C TYR A 7 -5.64 -23.31 11.10
N ILE A 8 -4.56 -23.76 11.73
CA ILE A 8 -4.64 -24.68 12.89
C ILE A 8 -5.52 -24.08 13.98
N SER A 9 -5.31 -22.80 14.31
CA SER A 9 -6.10 -22.10 15.34
C SER A 9 -7.57 -21.99 14.96
N ALA A 10 -7.89 -21.76 13.68
CA ALA A 10 -9.25 -21.75 13.17
C ALA A 10 -9.91 -23.13 13.32
N ALA A 11 -9.20 -24.21 13.00
CA ALA A 11 -9.71 -25.58 13.07
C ALA A 11 -10.03 -26.01 14.52
N ILE A 12 -9.17 -25.69 15.49
CA ILE A 12 -9.34 -26.13 16.88
C ILE A 12 -10.18 -25.16 17.74
N SER A 13 -10.46 -23.96 17.24
CA SER A 13 -11.27 -22.95 17.93
C SER A 13 -12.31 -22.34 16.99
N PRO A 14 -13.44 -23.03 16.75
CA PRO A 14 -14.44 -22.61 15.75
C PRO A 14 -15.13 -21.26 16.04
N SER A 15 -15.08 -20.77 17.28
CA SER A 15 -15.59 -19.44 17.67
C SER A 15 -14.49 -18.38 17.80
N GLY A 16 -13.22 -18.78 17.60
CA GLY A 16 -12.06 -17.92 17.73
C GLY A 16 -11.90 -16.94 16.55
N THR A 17 -11.03 -15.95 16.73
CA THR A 17 -10.76 -14.91 15.73
C THR A 17 -10.31 -15.48 14.38
N CYS A 18 -9.46 -16.52 14.38
CA CYS A 18 -9.00 -17.14 13.13
C CYS A 18 -10.14 -17.83 12.37
N ALA A 19 -11.08 -18.46 13.08
CA ALA A 19 -12.27 -19.05 12.45
C ALA A 19 -13.19 -17.98 11.86
N GLN A 20 -13.30 -16.81 12.51
CA GLN A 20 -14.04 -15.67 11.98
C GLN A 20 -13.43 -15.14 10.67
N LEU A 21 -12.10 -15.16 10.52
CA LEU A 21 -11.43 -14.80 9.27
C LEU A 21 -11.79 -15.77 8.13
N VAL A 22 -11.83 -17.08 8.40
CA VAL A 22 -12.27 -18.09 7.41
C VAL A 22 -13.76 -17.90 7.08
N GLU A 23 -14.58 -17.57 8.07
CA GLU A 23 -16.01 -17.30 7.88
C GLU A 23 -16.27 -16.08 6.98
N LEU A 24 -15.46 -15.02 7.06
CA LEU A 24 -15.54 -13.90 6.12
C LEU A 24 -15.36 -14.37 4.67
N ALA A 25 -14.48 -15.34 4.42
CA ALA A 25 -14.27 -15.89 3.09
C ALA A 25 -15.45 -16.74 2.63
N ARG A 26 -16.01 -17.55 3.54
CA ARG A 26 -17.24 -18.32 3.28
C ARG A 26 -18.44 -17.43 2.92
N GLN A 27 -18.48 -16.21 3.46
CA GLN A 27 -19.49 -15.19 3.16
C GLN A 27 -19.20 -14.42 1.86
N GLY A 28 -18.08 -14.70 1.18
CA GLY A 28 -17.65 -13.98 -0.03
C GLY A 28 -17.16 -12.55 0.24
N ARG A 29 -16.87 -12.19 1.49
CA ARG A 29 -16.40 -10.85 1.86
C ARG A 29 -14.90 -10.67 1.61
N VAL A 30 -14.15 -11.77 1.61
CA VAL A 30 -12.71 -11.80 1.33
C VAL A 30 -12.40 -13.04 0.52
N ARG A 31 -11.26 -13.04 -0.17
CA ARG A 31 -10.68 -14.23 -0.80
C ARG A 31 -9.55 -14.77 0.06
N LEU A 32 -9.58 -16.06 0.33
CA LEU A 32 -8.44 -16.76 0.93
C LEU A 32 -7.50 -17.20 -0.17
N VAL A 33 -6.24 -17.34 0.20
CA VAL A 33 -5.18 -17.82 -0.66
C VAL A 33 -4.50 -18.96 0.08
N VAL A 34 -4.23 -20.04 -0.64
CA VAL A 34 -3.49 -21.22 -0.19
C VAL A 34 -2.52 -21.68 -1.28
N SER A 35 -1.55 -22.49 -0.90
CA SER A 35 -0.66 -23.19 -1.83
C SER A 35 -0.57 -24.67 -1.48
N PRO A 36 -0.09 -25.54 -2.39
CA PRO A 36 0.09 -26.96 -2.09
C PRO A 36 0.99 -27.18 -0.86
N HIS A 37 2.11 -26.45 -0.76
CA HIS A 37 3.01 -26.52 0.41
C HIS A 37 2.29 -26.17 1.72
N LEU A 38 1.50 -25.08 1.73
CA LEU A 38 0.76 -24.65 2.92
C LEU A 38 -0.25 -25.72 3.37
N LEU A 39 -0.98 -26.32 2.45
CA LEU A 39 -2.00 -27.33 2.76
C LEU A 39 -1.36 -28.64 3.24
N ASP A 40 -0.26 -29.08 2.62
CA ASP A 40 0.49 -30.26 3.05
C ASP A 40 1.05 -30.07 4.47
N GLU A 41 1.60 -28.89 4.74
CA GLU A 41 2.08 -28.54 6.07
C GLU A 41 0.95 -28.52 7.10
N LEU A 42 -0.20 -27.93 6.74
CA LEU A 42 -1.39 -27.87 7.59
C LEU A 42 -1.90 -29.26 7.94
N GLU A 43 -2.10 -30.13 6.94
CA GLU A 43 -2.55 -31.52 7.15
C GLU A 43 -1.56 -32.29 8.03
N THR A 44 -0.26 -32.21 7.71
CA THR A 44 0.82 -32.87 8.46
C THR A 44 0.88 -32.39 9.91
N ARG A 45 0.76 -31.08 10.15
CA ARG A 45 0.78 -30.53 11.52
C ARG A 45 -0.48 -30.91 12.29
N LEU A 46 -1.66 -30.83 11.68
CA LEU A 46 -2.92 -31.19 12.32
C LEU A 46 -2.99 -32.68 12.64
N ALA A 47 -2.39 -33.56 11.84
CA ALA A 47 -2.35 -35.02 12.08
C ALA A 47 -1.60 -35.43 13.36
N ARG A 48 -0.83 -34.53 13.99
CA ARG A 48 -0.07 -34.83 15.21
C ARG A 48 -0.98 -35.19 16.39
N GLU A 49 -0.50 -36.11 17.24
CA GLU A 49 -1.26 -36.67 18.37
C GLU A 49 -1.82 -35.61 19.32
N LYS A 50 -1.08 -34.53 19.55
CA LYS A 50 -1.51 -33.45 20.43
C LYS A 50 -2.87 -32.86 20.05
N PHE A 51 -3.26 -32.88 18.76
CA PHE A 51 -4.51 -32.29 18.29
C PHE A 51 -5.72 -33.24 18.35
N ARG A 52 -5.52 -34.52 18.65
CA ARG A 52 -6.58 -35.54 18.64
C ARG A 52 -7.69 -35.32 19.67
N ARG A 53 -7.44 -34.47 20.67
CA ARG A 53 -8.46 -34.02 21.62
C ARG A 53 -9.53 -33.12 20.98
N TRP A 54 -9.18 -32.42 19.90
CA TRP A 54 -10.08 -31.46 19.24
C TRP A 54 -10.62 -31.98 17.91
N LEU A 55 -9.82 -32.72 17.14
CA LEU A 55 -10.14 -33.13 15.77
C LEU A 55 -9.76 -34.60 15.54
N THR A 56 -10.62 -35.35 14.85
CA THR A 56 -10.30 -36.66 14.27
C THR A 56 -9.45 -36.51 13.00
N LEU A 57 -8.98 -37.61 12.40
CA LEU A 57 -8.20 -37.50 11.15
C LEU A 57 -9.11 -37.16 9.98
N ASP A 58 -10.35 -37.64 10.01
CA ASP A 58 -11.35 -37.32 9.00
C ASP A 58 -11.76 -35.84 9.11
N ASP A 59 -11.91 -35.28 10.33
CA ASP A 59 -12.16 -33.83 10.49
C ASP A 59 -11.03 -32.97 9.89
N VAL A 60 -9.78 -33.44 9.95
CA VAL A 60 -8.63 -32.72 9.35
C VAL A 60 -8.71 -32.75 7.83
N ARG A 61 -8.99 -33.92 7.25
CA ARG A 61 -9.15 -34.06 5.79
C ARG A 61 -10.30 -33.21 5.29
N ASP A 62 -11.46 -33.29 5.94
CA ASP A 62 -12.64 -32.48 5.61
C ASP A 62 -12.32 -30.98 5.68
N PHE A 63 -11.54 -30.55 6.67
CA PHE A 63 -11.11 -29.15 6.79
C PHE A 63 -10.17 -28.72 5.65
N VAL A 64 -9.17 -29.52 5.30
CA VAL A 64 -8.23 -29.24 4.21
C VAL A 64 -8.93 -29.27 2.84
N ASP A 65 -9.83 -30.23 2.61
CA ASP A 65 -10.65 -30.30 1.40
C ASP A 65 -11.57 -29.08 1.29
N ALA A 66 -12.20 -28.66 2.40
CA ALA A 66 -13.02 -27.46 2.41
C ALA A 66 -12.21 -26.20 2.09
N LEU A 67 -10.98 -26.07 2.61
CA LEU A 67 -10.09 -24.95 2.28
C LEU A 67 -9.68 -24.97 0.80
N THR A 68 -9.38 -26.15 0.26
CA THR A 68 -9.03 -26.33 -1.16
C THR A 68 -10.16 -25.88 -2.10
N LEU A 69 -11.42 -26.06 -1.69
CA LEU A 69 -12.58 -25.61 -2.45
C LEU A 69 -12.92 -24.13 -2.24
N LEU A 70 -12.58 -23.58 -1.07
CA LEU A 70 -12.95 -22.21 -0.68
C LEU A 70 -11.92 -21.15 -1.10
N ALA A 71 -10.63 -21.50 -1.09
CA ALA A 71 -9.53 -20.56 -1.30
C ALA A 71 -9.00 -20.59 -2.74
N ASP A 72 -8.43 -19.46 -3.18
CA ASP A 72 -7.68 -19.38 -4.43
C ASP A 72 -6.35 -20.13 -4.25
N MET A 73 -6.14 -21.17 -5.07
CA MET A 73 -4.89 -21.94 -5.09
C MET A 73 -3.84 -21.22 -5.92
N VAL A 74 -2.64 -21.08 -5.36
CA VAL A 74 -1.46 -20.53 -6.04
C VAL A 74 -0.34 -21.56 -5.98
N ASP A 75 0.34 -21.77 -7.11
CA ASP A 75 1.44 -22.72 -7.21
C ASP A 75 2.64 -22.29 -6.35
N ASP A 76 3.34 -23.26 -5.77
CA ASP A 76 4.53 -22.98 -4.97
C ASP A 76 5.67 -22.47 -5.85
N ARG A 77 6.31 -21.39 -5.41
CA ARG A 77 7.50 -20.86 -6.06
C ARG A 77 8.72 -21.77 -5.79
N PRO A 78 9.61 -21.99 -6.77
CA PRO A 78 10.87 -22.70 -6.53
C PRO A 78 11.69 -22.04 -5.41
N GLU A 79 12.32 -22.84 -4.55
CA GLU A 79 13.09 -22.36 -3.38
C GLU A 79 14.15 -21.31 -3.75
N ASN A 80 14.80 -21.45 -4.92
CA ASN A 80 15.81 -20.51 -5.40
C ASN A 80 15.25 -19.14 -5.83
N GLU A 81 13.94 -18.97 -5.86
CA GLU A 81 13.22 -17.73 -6.19
C GLU A 81 12.42 -17.20 -4.99
N THR A 82 12.47 -17.90 -3.85
CA THR A 82 11.81 -17.51 -2.60
C THR A 82 12.64 -16.45 -1.86
N PRO A 83 12.03 -15.37 -1.34
CA PRO A 83 12.75 -14.39 -0.53
C PRO A 83 13.21 -15.00 0.80
N HIS A 84 14.52 -14.90 1.11
CA HIS A 84 15.07 -15.33 2.40
C HIS A 84 15.10 -14.18 3.41
N VAL A 85 13.93 -13.83 3.95
CA VAL A 85 13.74 -12.64 4.80
C VAL A 85 13.15 -12.94 6.18
N CYS A 86 12.57 -14.12 6.36
CA CYS A 86 12.17 -14.61 7.68
C CYS A 86 13.36 -15.24 8.41
N THR A 87 13.42 -15.05 9.73
CA THR A 87 14.42 -15.71 10.57
C THR A 87 14.18 -17.21 10.70
N ASP A 88 12.94 -17.66 10.50
CA ASP A 88 12.61 -19.07 10.33
C ASP A 88 12.58 -19.38 8.82
N PRO A 89 13.53 -20.15 8.27
CA PRO A 89 13.59 -20.44 6.85
C PRO A 89 12.33 -21.12 6.31
N ASP A 90 11.66 -21.92 7.15
CA ASP A 90 10.46 -22.68 6.78
C ASP A 90 9.26 -21.76 6.52
N ASP A 91 9.29 -20.50 6.97
CA ASP A 91 8.20 -19.52 6.77
C ASP A 91 8.45 -18.57 5.58
N ASN A 92 9.60 -18.66 4.89
CA ASN A 92 9.94 -17.77 3.77
C ASN A 92 8.97 -17.90 2.59
N PHE A 93 8.42 -19.09 2.36
CA PHE A 93 7.44 -19.32 1.29
C PHE A 93 6.18 -18.46 1.49
N LEU A 94 5.86 -18.05 2.73
CA LEU A 94 4.70 -17.20 3.01
C LEU A 94 4.81 -15.84 2.30
N VAL A 95 6.03 -15.30 2.20
CA VAL A 95 6.29 -14.04 1.49
C VAL A 95 6.13 -14.23 -0.01
N ALA A 96 6.67 -15.33 -0.57
CA ALA A 96 6.50 -15.66 -1.98
C ALA A 96 5.01 -15.83 -2.35
N LEU A 97 4.26 -16.61 -1.56
CA LEU A 97 2.84 -16.82 -1.75
C LEU A 97 2.04 -15.50 -1.63
N PHE A 98 2.38 -14.65 -0.68
CA PHE A 98 1.77 -13.32 -0.54
C PHE A 98 1.95 -12.48 -1.82
N GLN A 99 3.16 -12.48 -2.39
CA GLN A 99 3.47 -11.75 -3.62
C GLN A 99 2.74 -12.32 -4.83
N ASP A 100 2.83 -13.63 -5.05
CA ASP A 100 2.28 -14.31 -6.23
C ASP A 100 0.75 -14.23 -6.27
N ALA A 101 0.12 -14.26 -5.10
CA ALA A 101 -1.32 -14.09 -4.97
C ALA A 101 -1.78 -12.62 -4.97
N GLN A 102 -0.84 -11.66 -4.97
CA GLN A 102 -1.11 -10.24 -4.74
C GLN A 102 -2.00 -10.01 -3.51
N ALA A 103 -1.73 -10.76 -2.43
CA ALA A 103 -2.57 -10.74 -1.25
C ALA A 103 -2.53 -9.37 -0.57
N ALA A 104 -3.68 -8.94 -0.02
CA ALA A 104 -3.74 -7.67 0.69
C ALA A 104 -3.08 -7.75 2.08
N ILE A 105 -3.29 -8.85 2.81
CA ILE A 105 -2.81 -9.06 4.19
C ILE A 105 -2.32 -10.51 4.35
N LEU A 106 -1.15 -10.67 4.99
CA LEU A 106 -0.69 -11.92 5.59
C LEU A 106 -1.08 -11.92 7.07
N VAL A 107 -1.78 -12.96 7.52
CA VAL A 107 -2.18 -13.09 8.93
C VAL A 107 -1.34 -14.17 9.60
N SER A 108 -0.67 -13.79 10.68
CA SER A 108 0.13 -14.70 11.49
C SER A 108 0.10 -14.30 12.97
N GLY A 109 0.21 -15.30 13.84
CA GLY A 109 0.51 -15.12 15.26
C GLY A 109 1.99 -15.36 15.61
N ASP A 110 2.79 -15.80 14.64
CA ASP A 110 4.20 -16.13 14.83
C ASP A 110 5.06 -14.85 14.89
N LYS A 111 5.98 -14.81 15.86
CA LYS A 111 6.82 -13.63 16.07
C LYS A 111 7.87 -13.44 14.97
N ALA A 112 8.39 -14.52 14.39
CA ALA A 112 9.33 -14.47 13.29
C ALA A 112 8.65 -13.92 12.03
N VAL A 113 7.44 -14.39 11.73
CA VAL A 113 6.64 -13.90 10.58
C VAL A 113 6.20 -12.44 10.78
N LEU A 114 5.73 -12.08 11.98
CA LEU A 114 5.34 -10.70 12.30
C LEU A 114 6.52 -9.71 12.26
N ALA A 115 7.76 -10.19 12.36
CA ALA A 115 8.96 -9.38 12.31
C ALA A 115 9.54 -9.25 10.88
N ILE A 116 8.92 -9.85 9.87
CA ILE A 116 9.37 -9.73 8.49
C ILE A 116 9.16 -8.29 8.01
N GLU A 117 10.27 -7.63 7.68
CA GLU A 117 10.27 -6.37 6.95
C GLU A 117 10.52 -6.67 5.48
N TYR A 118 9.48 -6.50 4.65
CA TYR A 118 9.58 -6.73 3.21
C TYR A 118 8.72 -5.72 2.45
N PRO A 119 9.21 -5.14 1.33
CA PRO A 119 8.47 -4.13 0.57
C PRO A 119 7.06 -4.59 0.18
N GLY A 120 6.06 -3.80 0.59
CA GLY A 120 4.65 -4.07 0.31
C GLY A 120 3.98 -5.18 1.14
N LEU A 121 4.72 -5.86 2.03
CA LEU A 121 4.16 -6.90 2.90
C LEU A 121 3.39 -6.28 4.06
N ASP A 122 2.11 -6.63 4.19
CA ASP A 122 1.28 -6.27 5.34
C ASP A 122 1.02 -7.52 6.18
N VAL A 123 1.84 -7.72 7.20
CA VAL A 123 1.60 -8.76 8.21
C VAL A 123 0.82 -8.17 9.38
N ARG A 124 -0.25 -8.86 9.79
CA ARG A 124 -1.08 -8.51 10.96
C ARG A 124 -1.39 -9.72 11.82
N LYS A 125 -1.65 -9.48 13.11
CA LYS A 125 -2.23 -10.52 13.98
C LYS A 125 -3.68 -10.78 13.60
N PRO A 126 -4.26 -11.95 13.96
CA PRO A 126 -5.65 -12.27 13.62
C PRO A 126 -6.68 -11.22 14.02
N ALA A 127 -6.56 -10.63 15.22
CA ALA A 127 -7.50 -9.62 15.70
C ALA A 127 -7.38 -8.29 14.92
N GLU A 128 -6.16 -7.89 14.61
CA GLU A 128 -5.87 -6.69 13.81
C GLU A 128 -6.33 -6.87 12.36
N ALA A 129 -6.10 -8.05 11.78
CA ALA A 129 -6.60 -8.41 10.46
C ALA A 129 -8.13 -8.42 10.40
N LEU A 130 -8.79 -9.00 11.42
CA LEU A 130 -10.25 -9.02 11.48
C LEU A 130 -10.81 -7.60 11.56
N ALA A 131 -10.27 -6.76 12.45
CA ALA A 131 -10.67 -5.36 12.55
C ALA A 131 -10.51 -4.65 11.20
N ALA A 132 -9.37 -4.82 10.53
CA ALA A 132 -9.09 -4.22 9.22
C ALA A 132 -10.06 -4.68 8.14
N LEU A 133 -10.36 -5.97 8.04
CA LEU A 133 -11.27 -6.52 7.02
C LEU A 133 -12.74 -6.18 7.28
N THR A 134 -13.07 -5.74 8.49
CA THR A 134 -14.41 -5.23 8.84
C THR A 134 -14.49 -3.71 8.83
N PHE A 135 -13.38 -3.02 8.59
CA PHE A 135 -13.34 -1.57 8.48
C PHE A 135 -14.15 -1.11 7.25
N THR A 136 -14.88 -0.01 7.42
CA THR A 136 -15.68 0.61 6.37
C THR A 136 -15.39 2.10 6.37
N HIS A 137 -15.09 2.66 5.20
CA HIS A 137 -14.90 4.09 5.03
C HIS A 137 -16.10 4.71 4.31
N GLU A 138 -16.36 6.00 4.49
CA GLU A 138 -17.43 6.72 3.78
C GLU A 138 -17.22 6.75 2.26
N TRP A 139 -15.97 6.55 1.80
CA TRP A 139 -15.63 6.45 0.37
C TRP A 139 -15.98 5.09 -0.24
N GLY A 140 -16.44 4.14 0.56
CA GLY A 140 -16.90 2.82 0.13
C GLY A 140 -16.03 1.67 0.61
N GLU A 141 -16.19 0.53 -0.06
CA GLU A 141 -15.45 -0.70 0.20
C GLU A 141 -14.06 -0.68 -0.47
N GLY A 142 -13.19 -1.63 -0.11
CA GLY A 142 -11.83 -1.75 -0.68
C GLY A 142 -10.78 -0.85 -0.03
N TYR A 143 -11.14 -0.17 1.05
CA TYR A 143 -10.22 0.57 1.91
C TYR A 143 -9.94 -0.22 3.19
N LEU A 144 -8.69 -0.22 3.60
CA LEU A 144 -8.25 -0.66 4.92
C LEU A 144 -7.68 0.55 5.67
N GLU A 145 -7.74 0.50 6.99
CA GLU A 145 -6.94 1.40 7.81
C GLU A 145 -5.44 1.11 7.57
N GLY A 146 -4.73 2.17 7.19
CA GLY A 146 -3.29 2.18 6.94
C GLY A 146 -2.52 2.85 8.07
N SER A 147 -1.20 2.93 7.94
CA SER A 147 -0.34 3.69 8.84
C SER A 147 0.55 4.63 8.06
N GLU A 148 0.85 5.78 8.66
CA GLU A 148 1.72 6.79 8.07
C GLU A 148 3.14 6.23 7.83
N GLU A 149 3.68 5.49 8.79
CA GLU A 149 4.99 4.82 8.70
C GLU A 149 5.09 3.91 7.47
N ARG A 150 4.08 3.08 7.21
CA ARG A 150 4.07 2.17 6.05
C ARG A 150 3.89 2.93 4.74
N SER A 151 3.08 3.99 4.74
CA SER A 151 2.94 4.87 3.57
C SER A 151 4.28 5.51 3.21
N PHE A 152 5.07 5.97 4.20
CA PHE A 152 6.40 6.53 3.97
C PHE A 152 7.40 5.47 3.48
N ALA A 153 7.44 4.30 4.11
CA ALA A 153 8.31 3.20 3.66
C ALA A 153 8.00 2.81 2.21
N GLN A 154 6.72 2.73 1.84
CA GLN A 154 6.32 2.48 0.45
C GLN A 154 6.78 3.57 -0.51
N ILE A 155 6.63 4.85 -0.15
CA ILE A 155 7.10 5.98 -0.97
C ILE A 155 8.61 5.89 -1.21
N GLU A 156 9.38 5.49 -0.19
CA GLU A 156 10.82 5.34 -0.28
C GLU A 156 11.23 4.13 -1.14
N ASP A 157 10.65 2.96 -0.88
CA ASP A 157 10.91 1.70 -1.61
C ASP A 157 10.55 1.81 -3.10
N GLU A 158 9.47 2.52 -3.44
CA GLU A 158 9.05 2.75 -4.83
C GLU A 158 9.82 3.91 -5.50
N GLY A 159 10.79 4.53 -4.82
CA GLY A 159 11.63 5.59 -5.37
C GLY A 159 10.91 6.93 -5.57
N ASN A 160 9.77 7.12 -4.89
CA ASN A 160 8.92 8.30 -5.01
C ASN A 160 9.29 9.41 -4.01
N ARG A 161 10.25 9.21 -3.10
CA ARG A 161 10.67 10.19 -2.07
C ARG A 161 10.80 11.63 -2.59
N GLY A 162 11.50 11.83 -3.71
CA GLY A 162 11.74 13.18 -4.25
C GLY A 162 10.48 13.92 -4.69
N ILE A 163 9.55 13.25 -5.40
CA ILE A 163 8.30 13.88 -5.86
C ILE A 163 7.38 14.23 -4.69
N PHE A 164 7.35 13.41 -3.64
CA PHE A 164 6.61 13.71 -2.41
C PHE A 164 7.26 14.85 -1.63
N ALA A 165 8.59 14.85 -1.48
CA ALA A 165 9.31 15.94 -0.82
C ALA A 165 9.07 17.29 -1.53
N ALA A 166 9.00 17.28 -2.87
CA ALA A 166 8.64 18.46 -3.66
C ALA A 166 7.23 18.97 -3.37
N TYR A 167 6.25 18.05 -3.34
CA TYR A 167 4.86 18.40 -3.04
C TYR A 167 4.69 18.88 -1.60
N SER A 168 5.28 18.19 -0.62
CA SER A 168 5.27 18.61 0.79
C SER A 168 5.91 19.98 0.97
N SER A 169 7.03 20.26 0.30
CA SER A 169 7.66 21.58 0.30
C SER A 169 6.74 22.66 -0.28
N PHE A 170 5.98 22.34 -1.33
CA PHE A 170 4.98 23.24 -1.89
C PHE A 170 3.84 23.53 -0.89
N VAL A 171 3.31 22.51 -0.22
CA VAL A 171 2.29 22.66 0.83
C VAL A 171 2.81 23.54 1.97
N THR A 172 4.02 23.27 2.48
CA THR A 172 4.66 24.10 3.51
C THR A 172 4.80 25.55 3.07
N VAL A 173 5.15 25.80 1.80
CA VAL A 173 5.20 27.16 1.24
C VAL A 173 3.84 27.84 1.21
N LEU A 174 2.76 27.13 0.89
CA LEU A 174 1.41 27.68 0.88
C LEU A 174 0.97 28.16 2.28
N GLU A 175 1.39 27.46 3.33
CA GLU A 175 1.09 27.82 4.73
C GLU A 175 1.80 29.10 5.18
N GLN A 176 2.94 29.45 4.56
CA GLN A 176 3.72 30.62 4.98
C GLN A 176 3.03 31.94 4.61
N PRO A 177 3.02 32.95 5.49
CA PRO A 177 2.53 34.29 5.18
C PRO A 177 3.18 34.92 3.94
N ASN A 178 4.46 34.65 3.70
CA ASN A 178 5.23 35.15 2.55
C ASN A 178 5.29 34.18 1.36
N ALA A 179 4.31 33.29 1.20
CA ALA A 179 4.25 32.30 0.11
C ALA A 179 4.57 32.87 -1.28
N HIS A 180 4.14 34.11 -1.59
CA HIS A 180 4.45 34.78 -2.86
C HIS A 180 5.95 34.84 -3.20
N GLU A 181 6.80 35.00 -2.19
CA GLU A 181 8.26 35.08 -2.30
C GLU A 181 8.90 33.70 -2.40
N LEU A 182 8.26 32.69 -1.81
CA LEU A 182 8.78 31.33 -1.70
C LEU A 182 8.33 30.40 -2.84
N LEU A 183 7.17 30.67 -3.47
CA LEU A 183 6.67 29.91 -4.61
C LEU A 183 7.70 29.65 -5.73
N PRO A 184 8.57 30.60 -6.13
CA PRO A 184 9.57 30.38 -7.18
C PRO A 184 10.51 29.18 -6.95
N TYR A 185 10.65 28.70 -5.71
CA TYR A 185 11.52 27.59 -5.37
C TYR A 185 10.86 26.22 -5.51
N VAL A 186 9.52 26.15 -5.52
CA VAL A 186 8.75 24.90 -5.42
C VAL A 186 7.81 24.68 -6.62
N VAL A 187 7.57 25.71 -7.44
CA VAL A 187 6.77 25.61 -8.67
C VAL A 187 7.60 25.80 -9.93
N VAL A 188 7.08 25.32 -11.06
CA VAL A 188 7.70 25.54 -12.37
C VAL A 188 7.68 27.04 -12.72
N PRO A 189 8.82 27.66 -13.12
CA PRO A 189 8.90 29.11 -13.37
C PRO A 189 7.84 29.63 -14.34
N GLU A 190 7.53 28.85 -15.38
CA GLU A 190 6.56 29.17 -16.42
C GLU A 190 5.12 29.28 -15.90
N THR A 191 4.80 28.62 -14.78
CA THR A 191 3.45 28.63 -14.18
C THR A 191 3.38 29.48 -12.91
N LEU A 192 4.50 30.01 -12.41
CA LEU A 192 4.59 30.85 -11.20
C LEU A 192 3.57 32.00 -11.15
N LYS A 193 3.33 32.68 -12.27
CA LYS A 193 2.37 33.79 -12.33
C LYS A 193 0.94 33.32 -12.01
N ALA A 194 0.55 32.13 -12.45
CA ALA A 194 -0.75 31.55 -12.15
C ALA A 194 -0.86 31.19 -10.66
N PHE A 195 0.16 30.53 -10.10
CA PHE A 195 0.19 30.20 -8.65
C PHE A 195 0.07 31.46 -7.76
N ARG A 196 0.79 32.53 -8.10
CA ARG A 196 0.67 33.80 -7.36
C ARG A 196 -0.71 34.42 -7.47
N ARG A 197 -1.34 34.38 -8.65
CA ARG A 197 -2.68 34.91 -8.86
C ARG A 197 -3.72 34.12 -8.04
N ASP A 198 -3.59 32.79 -8.02
CA ASP A 198 -4.59 31.87 -7.48
C ASP A 198 -4.26 31.41 -6.04
N LEU A 199 -3.35 32.09 -5.34
CA LEU A 199 -2.83 31.68 -4.02
C LEU A 199 -3.92 31.47 -2.97
N ALA A 200 -4.94 32.34 -2.93
CA ALA A 200 -6.05 32.21 -1.99
C ALA A 200 -6.84 30.91 -2.23
N TRP A 201 -7.15 30.63 -3.50
CA TRP A 201 -7.84 29.40 -3.90
C TRP A 201 -6.99 28.16 -3.57
N LEU A 202 -5.68 28.21 -3.83
CA LEU A 202 -4.75 27.11 -3.49
C LEU A 202 -4.76 26.79 -2.00
N ARG A 203 -4.70 27.79 -1.14
CA ARG A 203 -4.76 27.57 0.32
C ARG A 203 -6.06 26.90 0.75
N GLU A 204 -7.18 27.35 0.20
CA GLU A 204 -8.51 26.79 0.50
C GLU A 204 -8.67 25.35 -0.02
N ASN A 205 -8.08 25.03 -1.18
CA ASN A 205 -8.36 23.78 -1.89
C ASN A 205 -7.25 22.73 -1.80
N VAL A 206 -6.07 23.04 -1.25
CA VAL A 206 -4.91 22.12 -1.20
C VAL A 206 -4.53 21.72 0.22
N LEU A 207 -4.60 22.64 1.20
CA LEU A 207 -4.04 22.39 2.54
C LEU A 207 -4.77 21.29 3.33
N ASN A 208 -6.06 21.05 3.04
CA ASN A 208 -6.88 20.05 3.72
C ASN A 208 -7.21 18.86 2.82
N ARG A 209 -6.23 18.40 2.04
CA ARG A 209 -6.39 17.26 1.13
C ARG A 209 -5.44 16.14 1.50
N GLY A 210 -5.91 14.91 1.30
CA GLY A 210 -5.05 13.74 1.31
C GLY A 210 -4.13 13.70 0.09
N ILE A 211 -3.18 12.77 0.09
CA ILE A 211 -2.32 12.48 -1.05
C ILE A 211 -2.16 10.96 -1.18
N THR A 212 -2.33 10.44 -2.39
CA THR A 212 -2.08 9.01 -2.67
C THR A 212 -0.58 8.74 -2.80
N THR A 213 -0.09 7.61 -2.30
CA THR A 213 1.35 7.24 -2.29
C THR A 213 1.94 6.87 -3.66
N ARG A 214 1.10 6.57 -4.66
CA ARG A 214 1.54 6.17 -6.01
C ARG A 214 1.23 7.25 -7.06
N PRO A 215 2.25 7.98 -7.55
CA PRO A 215 2.09 8.92 -8.66
C PRO A 215 1.75 8.20 -9.96
N ASP A 216 0.93 8.82 -10.80
CA ASP A 216 0.70 8.39 -12.18
C ASP A 216 1.74 9.05 -13.10
N TYR A 217 2.68 8.28 -13.62
CA TYR A 217 3.77 8.79 -14.47
C TYR A 217 3.34 8.83 -15.94
N ALA A 218 2.84 9.98 -16.39
CA ALA A 218 2.52 10.22 -17.80
C ALA A 218 3.76 10.27 -18.72
N SER A 219 4.94 10.54 -18.15
CA SER A 219 6.26 10.37 -18.78
C SER A 219 7.36 10.37 -17.70
N PRO A 220 8.63 10.06 -18.02
CA PRO A 220 9.71 10.09 -17.02
C PRO A 220 9.86 11.43 -16.27
N ASP A 221 9.49 12.54 -16.91
CA ASP A 221 9.64 13.90 -16.37
C ASP A 221 8.29 14.53 -15.96
N ILE A 222 7.16 13.83 -16.12
CA ILE A 222 5.82 14.34 -15.82
C ILE A 222 5.02 13.28 -15.07
N ALA A 223 4.53 13.64 -13.89
CA ALA A 223 3.71 12.77 -13.05
C ALA A 223 2.50 13.51 -12.47
N HIS A 224 1.48 12.76 -12.08
CA HIS A 224 0.27 13.28 -11.45
C HIS A 224 0.12 12.67 -10.05
N LEU A 225 0.11 13.51 -9.03
CA LEU A 225 -0.27 13.13 -7.67
C LEU A 225 -1.77 13.33 -7.51
N LYS A 226 -2.48 12.33 -6.99
CA LYS A 226 -3.92 12.40 -6.75
C LYS A 226 -4.15 12.96 -5.35
N LEU A 227 -4.99 13.98 -5.26
CA LEU A 227 -5.29 14.74 -4.05
C LEU A 227 -6.78 14.63 -3.71
N PRO A 228 -7.21 13.50 -3.12
CA PRO A 228 -8.59 13.37 -2.65
C PRO A 228 -8.86 14.36 -1.50
N PRO A 229 -10.13 14.54 -1.08
CA PRO A 229 -10.45 15.12 0.22
C PRO A 229 -9.62 14.47 1.32
N ASP A 230 -9.44 15.18 2.43
CA ASP A 230 -8.88 14.55 3.61
C ASP A 230 -9.78 13.36 4.05
N PRO A 231 -9.26 12.12 4.04
CA PRO A 231 -10.00 10.95 4.56
C PRO A 231 -10.19 10.96 6.07
N GLY A 232 -9.50 11.85 6.80
CA GLY A 232 -9.49 11.90 8.27
C GLY A 232 -8.69 10.78 8.93
N VAL A 233 -8.34 9.72 8.19
CA VAL A 233 -7.49 8.60 8.62
C VAL A 233 -6.56 8.17 7.48
N ASN A 234 -5.44 7.53 7.80
CA ASN A 234 -4.61 6.93 6.75
C ASN A 234 -5.34 5.73 6.15
N LEU A 235 -5.49 5.74 4.83
CA LEU A 235 -6.18 4.69 4.09
C LEU A 235 -5.21 3.93 3.17
N ARG A 236 -5.36 2.61 3.13
CA ARG A 236 -4.71 1.74 2.17
C ARG A 236 -5.76 1.13 1.23
N ALA A 237 -5.51 1.24 -0.07
CA ALA A 237 -6.30 0.58 -1.10
C ALA A 237 -5.93 -0.91 -1.20
N THR A 238 -6.93 -1.80 -1.25
CA THR A 238 -6.69 -3.24 -1.52
C THR A 238 -6.67 -3.58 -3.00
N ASP A 239 -7.28 -2.74 -3.83
CA ASP A 239 -7.46 -2.94 -5.27
C ASP A 239 -7.50 -1.58 -6.00
N GLU A 240 -7.81 -1.60 -7.31
CA GLU A 240 -8.20 -0.39 -8.04
C GLU A 240 -9.53 0.15 -7.49
N ILE A 241 -9.42 1.11 -6.58
CA ILE A 241 -10.57 1.80 -5.99
C ILE A 241 -10.80 3.16 -6.64
N ARG A 242 -12.08 3.54 -6.71
CA ARG A 242 -12.49 4.85 -7.19
C ARG A 242 -12.34 5.86 -6.06
N LEU A 243 -11.46 6.84 -6.27
CA LEU A 243 -11.34 7.99 -5.38
C LEU A 243 -12.60 8.89 -5.44
N PRO A 244 -12.86 9.72 -4.42
CA PRO A 244 -13.97 10.67 -4.42
C PRO A 244 -13.98 11.57 -5.66
N ASP A 245 -15.16 11.95 -6.15
CA ASP A 245 -15.32 12.69 -7.41
C ASP A 245 -14.70 14.10 -7.39
N ASP A 246 -14.50 14.71 -6.22
CA ASP A 246 -13.83 16.01 -6.07
C ASP A 246 -12.29 15.87 -5.95
N THR A 247 -11.74 14.68 -6.19
CA THR A 247 -10.29 14.45 -6.23
C THR A 247 -9.67 15.36 -7.30
N ILE A 248 -8.72 16.19 -6.88
CA ILE A 248 -7.91 17.02 -7.79
C ILE A 248 -6.52 16.42 -7.94
N TYR A 249 -5.69 17.02 -8.79
CA TYR A 249 -4.36 16.53 -9.11
C TYR A 249 -3.31 17.60 -8.93
N ALA A 250 -2.15 17.23 -8.41
CA ALA A 250 -0.92 17.98 -8.61
C ALA A 250 -0.21 17.42 -9.85
N THR A 251 -0.14 18.22 -10.90
CA THR A 251 0.76 17.90 -12.01
C THR A 251 2.17 18.31 -11.63
N MET A 252 3.08 17.35 -11.60
CA MET A 252 4.48 17.49 -11.24
C MET A 252 5.34 17.43 -12.50
N GLN A 253 6.36 18.29 -12.56
CA GLN A 253 7.34 18.29 -13.63
C GLN A 253 8.76 18.23 -13.06
N ARG A 254 9.58 17.33 -13.60
CA ARG A 254 11.00 17.29 -13.30
C ARG A 254 11.72 18.41 -14.06
N CYS A 255 12.47 19.22 -13.32
CA CYS A 255 13.16 20.41 -13.80
C CYS A 255 14.68 20.28 -13.58
N PRO A 256 15.39 19.48 -14.41
CA PRO A 256 16.80 19.16 -14.21
C PRO A 256 17.76 20.35 -14.31
N ASP A 257 17.26 21.49 -14.80
CA ASP A 257 17.99 22.75 -14.85
C ASP A 257 17.87 23.61 -13.58
N LEU A 258 16.98 23.24 -12.66
CA LEU A 258 16.80 23.89 -11.36
C LEU A 258 17.45 23.06 -10.25
N ASP A 259 18.09 23.74 -9.31
CA ASP A 259 18.63 23.12 -8.11
C ASP A 259 17.53 22.99 -7.04
N ASP A 260 17.60 21.93 -6.25
CA ASP A 260 16.73 21.75 -5.10
C ASP A 260 17.07 22.73 -3.98
N LEU A 261 16.05 23.06 -3.19
CA LEU A 261 16.25 23.78 -1.94
C LEU A 261 17.19 22.97 -1.04
N PRO A 262 18.15 23.64 -0.35
CA PRO A 262 19.04 22.96 0.57
C PRO A 262 18.26 22.12 1.60
N GLY A 263 18.54 20.82 1.65
CA GLY A 263 17.91 19.87 2.57
C GLY A 263 16.52 19.35 2.17
N ALA A 264 15.95 19.79 1.03
CA ALA A 264 14.60 19.36 0.63
C ALA A 264 14.57 18.08 -0.24
N GLU A 265 15.71 17.65 -0.80
CA GLU A 265 15.85 16.41 -1.59
C GLU A 265 14.69 16.14 -2.59
N MET A 266 14.21 17.19 -3.25
CA MET A 266 13.01 17.15 -4.10
C MET A 266 13.19 16.36 -5.41
N GLY A 267 14.38 15.82 -5.68
CA GLY A 267 14.67 15.09 -6.91
C GLY A 267 14.43 15.93 -8.16
N GLN A 268 14.62 17.26 -8.06
CA GLN A 268 14.35 18.24 -9.11
C GLN A 268 12.87 18.33 -9.54
N TRP A 269 11.94 17.75 -8.78
CA TRP A 269 10.51 17.89 -9.05
C TRP A 269 9.98 19.25 -8.61
N ARG A 270 9.10 19.84 -9.41
CA ARG A 270 8.36 21.08 -9.08
C ARG A 270 6.90 20.91 -9.43
N VAL A 271 6.02 21.63 -8.73
CA VAL A 271 4.59 21.64 -9.05
C VAL A 271 4.38 22.48 -10.31
N PHE A 272 3.83 21.86 -11.36
CA PHE A 272 3.48 22.53 -12.62
C PHE A 272 2.07 23.15 -12.53
N GLY A 273 1.10 22.44 -11.94
CA GLY A 273 -0.28 22.90 -11.82
C GLY A 273 -1.10 22.09 -10.81
N ILE A 274 -2.17 22.70 -10.30
CA ILE A 274 -3.14 22.08 -9.38
C ILE A 274 -4.53 22.11 -10.03
N GLY A 275 -5.30 21.03 -9.90
CA GLY A 275 -6.65 20.92 -10.44
C GLY A 275 -6.79 19.72 -11.38
N ALA A 276 -7.25 19.94 -12.60
CA ALA A 276 -7.29 18.88 -13.62
C ALA A 276 -5.87 18.46 -14.04
N PRO A 277 -5.62 17.16 -14.30
CA PRO A 277 -4.29 16.70 -14.70
C PRO A 277 -3.91 17.30 -16.06
N VAL A 278 -2.73 17.92 -16.14
CA VAL A 278 -2.24 18.50 -17.39
C VAL A 278 -1.50 17.42 -18.17
N PRO A 279 -1.89 17.13 -19.43
CA PRO A 279 -1.26 16.09 -20.21
C PRO A 279 0.14 16.54 -20.68
N PRO A 280 1.10 15.60 -20.82
CA PRO A 280 2.51 15.92 -21.07
C PRO A 280 2.72 16.70 -22.38
N GLN A 281 1.85 16.55 -23.39
CA GLN A 281 1.94 17.26 -24.66
C GLN A 281 1.71 18.78 -24.52
N LYS A 282 1.09 19.22 -23.42
CA LYS A 282 0.87 20.64 -23.11
C LYS A 282 2.00 21.23 -22.25
N ILE A 283 2.96 20.42 -21.83
CA ILE A 283 4.05 20.81 -20.94
C ILE A 283 5.34 20.83 -21.74
N ARG A 284 6.05 21.96 -21.71
CA ARG A 284 7.33 22.09 -22.42
C ARG A 284 8.40 21.28 -21.70
N PRO A 285 9.17 20.42 -22.39
CA PRO A 285 10.30 19.73 -21.79
C PRO A 285 11.35 20.73 -21.26
N ARG A 286 11.98 20.37 -20.15
CA ARG A 286 13.04 21.18 -19.52
C ARG A 286 14.41 20.71 -20.02
N PRO A 287 15.35 21.64 -20.29
CA PRO A 287 16.68 21.26 -20.74
C PRO A 287 17.42 20.51 -19.62
N ARG A 288 18.14 19.45 -19.97
CA ARG A 288 19.08 18.83 -19.03
C ARG A 288 20.33 19.69 -18.96
N ARG A 289 20.88 19.92 -17.75
CA ARG A 289 22.22 20.50 -17.62
C ARG A 289 23.20 19.57 -18.33
N ASN A 290 23.90 20.06 -19.34
CA ASN A 290 25.05 19.34 -19.89
C ASN A 290 26.07 19.22 -18.75
N THR A 291 26.27 18.00 -18.26
CA THR A 291 27.44 17.66 -17.46
C THR A 291 28.68 17.96 -18.30
N ARG A 292 29.40 19.02 -17.96
CA ARG A 292 30.78 19.25 -18.41
C ARG A 292 31.73 18.62 -17.42
#